data_AF-A0A3D0RJR3-F1
#
_entry.id   AF-A0A3D0RJR3-F1
#
_cell.length_a   1.000
_cell.length_b   1.000
_cell.length_c   1.000
_cell.angle_alpha   90.00
_cell.angle_beta   90.00
_cell.angle_gamma   90.00
#
_symmetry.space_group_name_H-M   'P 1'
#
loop_
_entity.id
_entity.type
_entity.pdbx_description
1 polymer ?
#
loop_
_entity_poly.entity_id
_entity_poly.type
_entity_poly.pdbx_seq_one_letter_code
_entity_poly.pdbx_strand_id
1 'polypeptide(L)'
;MLTLKVINEDREEVIRKLAKKRFAAEDIINQIVALDETRRSSQTLLDSQLSEINLLSKSIGGLMKEGKKAEAEIAKQQVSELKELSKLNEAGLREAEAAIQNLLVIIPNLPHDSV
;
A
#
# COMPACT_ATOMS: atom_id res chain seq x y z
N MET A 1 17.22 11.38 6.78
CA MET A 1 16.43 10.17 6.99
C MET A 1 16.46 9.37 5.71
N LEU A 2 16.75 8.06 5.79
CA LEU A 2 16.77 7.16 4.64
C LEU A 2 15.36 7.07 4.03
N THR A 3 15.26 7.08 2.70
CA THR A 3 13.95 7.03 2.00
C THR A 3 13.71 5.65 1.40
N LEU A 4 12.44 5.26 1.27
CA LEU A 4 12.05 4.00 0.61
C LEU A 4 12.58 3.89 -0.81
N LYS A 5 12.64 5.02 -1.53
CA LYS A 5 13.20 5.08 -2.88
C LYS A 5 14.64 4.57 -2.89
N VAL A 6 15.50 5.11 -2.02
CA VAL A 6 16.91 4.71 -1.95
C VAL A 6 17.05 3.26 -1.49
N ILE A 7 16.20 2.78 -0.58
CA ILE A 7 16.20 1.38 -0.14
C ILE A 7 15.85 0.43 -1.29
N ASN A 8 14.85 0.79 -2.11
CA ASN A 8 14.40 -0.03 -3.24
C ASN A 8 15.36 0.01 -4.44
N GLU A 9 15.97 1.17 -4.71
CA GLU A 9 16.88 1.34 -5.86
C GLU A 9 18.28 0.81 -5.57
N ASP A 10 18.81 1.02 -4.36
CA ASP A 10 20.22 0.76 -4.02
C ASP A 10 20.38 -0.13 -2.78
N ARG A 11 19.54 -1.17 -2.66
CA ARG A 11 19.48 -2.07 -1.49
C ARG A 11 20.85 -2.56 -1.01
N GLU A 12 21.69 -3.06 -1.92
CA GLU A 12 23.01 -3.58 -1.56
C GLU A 12 23.92 -2.49 -0.99
N GLU A 13 23.90 -1.30 -1.59
CA GLU A 13 24.74 -0.19 -1.16
C GLU A 13 24.27 0.35 0.20
N VAL A 14 22.96 0.41 0.43
CA VAL A 14 22.39 0.73 1.74
C VAL A 14 22.88 -0.25 2.81
N ILE A 15 22.83 -1.56 2.56
CA ILE A 15 23.31 -2.59 3.49
C ILE A 15 24.82 -2.42 3.76
N ARG A 16 25.64 -2.24 2.72
CA ARG A 16 27.10 -2.03 2.85
C ARG A 16 27.42 -0.79 3.68
N LYS A 17 26.76 0.34 3.41
CA LYS A 17 26.96 1.60 4.13
C LYS A 17 26.51 1.50 5.59
N LEU A 18 25.45 0.75 5.88
CA LEU A 18 24.99 0.51 7.25
C LEU A 18 25.92 -0.45 8.00
N ALA A 19 26.51 -1.44 7.32
CA ALA A 19 27.51 -2.33 7.91
C ALA A 19 28.76 -1.58 8.38
N LYS A 20 29.17 -0.49 7.70
CA LYS A 20 30.25 0.41 8.18
C LYS A 20 29.95 1.02 9.56
N LYS A 21 28.67 1.18 9.90
CA LYS A 21 28.19 1.63 11.22
C LYS A 21 27.96 0.48 12.22
N ARG A 22 28.41 -0.74 11.88
CA ARG A 22 28.17 -1.97 12.65
C ARG A 22 26.68 -2.27 12.87
N PHE A 23 25.84 -1.84 11.94
CA PHE A 23 24.40 -2.08 11.97
C PHE A 23 24.06 -3.23 11.00
N ALA A 24 23.51 -4.32 11.53
CA ALA A 24 23.04 -5.45 10.74
C ALA A 24 21.70 -5.09 10.07
N ALA A 25 21.79 -4.51 8.87
CA ALA A 25 20.63 -3.94 8.18
C ALA A 25 19.85 -4.94 7.32
N GLU A 26 20.44 -6.08 6.98
CA GLU A 26 19.94 -6.95 5.90
C GLU A 26 18.48 -7.38 6.14
N ASP A 27 18.18 -7.98 7.29
CA ASP A 27 16.82 -8.42 7.61
C ASP A 27 15.81 -7.27 7.63
N ILE A 28 16.19 -6.14 8.22
CA ILE A 28 15.33 -4.95 8.33
C ILE A 28 15.03 -4.37 6.94
N ILE A 29 16.06 -4.27 6.09
CA ILE A 29 15.92 -3.76 4.72
C ILE A 29 15.05 -4.71 3.90
N ASN A 30 15.24 -6.03 4.03
CA ASN A 30 14.42 -7.03 3.34
C ASN A 30 12.95 -6.93 3.77
N GLN A 31 12.71 -6.73 5.06
CA GLN A 31 11.38 -6.55 5.61
C GLN A 31 10.73 -5.25 5.11
N ILE A 32 11.46 -4.14 5.05
CA ILE A 32 10.97 -2.87 4.49
C ILE A 32 10.56 -3.03 3.03
N VAL A 33 11.37 -3.71 2.22
CA VAL A 33 11.07 -3.95 0.79
C VAL A 33 9.80 -4.78 0.64
N ALA A 34 9.65 -5.87 1.40
CA ALA A 34 8.45 -6.70 1.36
C ALA A 34 7.19 -5.95 1.82
N LEU A 35 7.31 -5.11 2.86
CA LEU A 35 6.21 -4.26 3.32
C LEU A 35 5.86 -3.19 2.29
N ASP A 36 6.83 -2.57 1.61
CA ASP A 36 6.57 -1.57 0.58
C ASP A 36 5.89 -2.19 -0.65
N GLU A 37 6.26 -3.42 -1.04
CA GLU A 37 5.53 -4.17 -2.07
C GLU A 37 4.08 -4.44 -1.67
N THR A 38 3.86 -4.87 -0.42
CA THR A 38 2.52 -5.06 0.14
C THR A 38 1.72 -3.75 0.15
N ARG A 39 2.35 -2.64 0.53
CA ARG A 39 1.74 -1.31 0.53
C ARG A 39 1.34 -0.87 -0.88
N ARG A 40 2.23 -1.01 -1.86
CA ARG A 40 1.97 -0.60 -3.26
C ARG A 40 0.88 -1.43 -3.91
N SER A 41 0.87 -2.74 -3.68
CA SER A 41 -0.17 -3.63 -4.19
C SER A 41 -1.53 -3.35 -3.54
N SER A 42 -1.56 -3.16 -2.21
CA SER A 42 -2.78 -2.81 -1.48
C SER A 42 -3.35 -1.46 -1.92
N GLN A 43 -2.49 -0.45 -2.12
CA GLN A 43 -2.89 0.86 -2.66
C GLN A 43 -3.53 0.71 -4.04
N THR A 44 -2.89 -0.03 -4.94
CA THR A 44 -3.38 -0.24 -6.30
C THR A 44 -4.74 -0.95 -6.29
N LEU A 45 -4.88 -1.97 -5.44
CA LEU A 45 -6.14 -2.70 -5.27
C LEU A 45 -7.26 -1.80 -4.75
N LEU A 46 -6.96 -0.98 -3.74
CA LEU A 46 -7.91 -0.03 -3.17
C LEU A 46 -8.38 0.99 -4.20
N ASP A 47 -7.47 1.56 -4.99
CA ASP A 47 -7.79 2.51 -6.05
C ASP A 47 -8.70 1.88 -7.12
N SER A 48 -8.44 0.63 -7.50
CA SER A 48 -9.29 -0.13 -8.43
C SER A 48 -10.69 -0.35 -7.86
N GLN A 49 -10.80 -0.78 -6.60
CA GLN A 49 -12.09 -1.03 -5.94
C GLN A 49 -12.92 0.25 -5.80
N LEU A 50 -12.29 1.37 -5.43
CA LEU A 50 -12.96 2.67 -5.34
C LEU A 50 -13.46 3.13 -6.72
N SER A 51 -12.68 2.91 -7.77
CA SER A 51 -13.11 3.17 -9.15
C SER A 51 -14.33 2.33 -9.53
N GLU A 52 -14.29 1.03 -9.24
CA GLU A 52 -15.40 0.09 -9.51
C GLU A 52 -16.68 0.47 -8.74
N ILE A 53 -16.56 0.79 -7.45
CA ILE A 53 -17.68 1.29 -6.63
C ILE A 53 -18.31 2.53 -7.27
N ASN A 54 -17.50 3.47 -7.75
CA ASN A 54 -17.99 4.69 -8.39
C ASN A 54 -18.71 4.41 -9.71
N LEU A 55 -18.21 3.46 -10.51
CA LEU A 55 -18.84 3.03 -11.76
C LEU A 55 -20.18 2.35 -11.49
N LEU A 56 -20.23 1.39 -10.57
CA LEU A 56 -21.46 0.71 -10.17
C LEU A 56 -22.48 1.66 -9.54
N SER A 57 -22.03 2.61 -8.73
CA SER A 57 -22.91 3.64 -8.14
C SER A 57 -23.60 4.49 -9.21
N LYS A 58 -22.89 4.82 -10.30
CA LYS A 58 -23.46 5.54 -11.45
C LYS A 58 -24.43 4.65 -12.24
N SER A 59 -24.09 3.38 -12.47
CA SER A 59 -24.94 2.46 -13.22
C SER A 59 -26.27 2.18 -12.50
N ILE A 60 -26.26 2.08 -11.16
CA ILE A 60 -27.48 1.94 -10.33
C ILE A 60 -28.47 3.08 -10.64
N GLY A 61 -27.99 4.32 -10.69
CA GLY A 61 -28.84 5.47 -11.02
C GLY A 61 -29.47 5.38 -12.41
N GLY A 62 -28.75 4.83 -13.39
CA GLY A 62 -29.26 4.54 -14.73
C GLY A 62 -30.31 3.43 -14.73
N LEU A 63 -30.00 2.29 -14.11
CA LEU A 63 -30.88 1.13 -14.00
C LEU A 63 -32.20 1.48 -13.30
N MET A 64 -32.16 2.31 -12.25
CA MET A 64 -33.38 2.77 -11.58
C MET A 64 -34.24 3.67 -12.47
N LYS A 65 -33.64 4.52 -13.31
CA LYS A 65 -34.37 5.34 -14.31
C LYS A 65 -34.99 4.48 -15.41
N GLU A 66 -34.32 3.40 -15.80
CA GLU A 66 -34.81 2.42 -16.78
C GLU A 66 -35.87 1.46 -16.20
N GLY A 67 -36.18 1.55 -14.90
CA GLY A 67 -37.14 0.67 -14.23
C GLY A 67 -36.60 -0.73 -13.91
N LYS A 68 -35.32 -1.00 -14.15
CA LYS A 68 -34.64 -2.28 -13.92
C LYS A 68 -34.25 -2.47 -12.46
N LYS A 69 -35.26 -2.59 -11.59
CA LYS A 69 -35.09 -2.66 -10.13
C LYS A 69 -34.26 -3.87 -9.68
N ALA A 70 -34.43 -5.04 -10.29
CA ALA A 70 -33.69 -6.24 -9.91
C ALA A 70 -32.18 -6.09 -10.14
N GLU A 71 -31.78 -5.59 -11.30
CA GLU A 71 -30.37 -5.32 -11.64
C GLU A 71 -29.76 -4.23 -10.74
N ALA A 72 -30.54 -3.21 -10.41
CA ALA A 72 -30.11 -2.15 -9.49
C ALA A 72 -29.85 -2.68 -8.06
N GLU A 73 -30.67 -3.60 -7.55
CA GLU A 73 -30.45 -4.21 -6.23
C GLU A 73 -29.22 -5.12 -6.21
N ILE A 74 -28.98 -5.90 -7.28
CA ILE A 74 -27.75 -6.70 -7.41
C ILE A 74 -26.50 -5.80 -7.38
N ALA A 75 -26.52 -4.70 -8.16
CA ALA A 75 -25.42 -3.76 -8.18
C ALA A 75 -25.20 -3.05 -6.82
N LYS A 76 -26.27 -2.75 -6.08
CA LYS A 76 -26.16 -2.20 -4.71
C LYS A 76 -25.49 -3.19 -3.75
N GLN A 77 -25.83 -4.47 -3.85
CA GLN A 77 -25.21 -5.52 -3.04
C GLN A 77 -23.71 -5.62 -3.32
N GLN A 78 -23.32 -5.64 -4.61
CA GLN A 78 -21.91 -5.63 -5.02
C GLN A 78 -21.17 -4.39 -4.49
N VAL A 79 -21.78 -3.20 -4.56
CA VAL A 79 -21.20 -1.98 -4.00
C VAL A 79 -20.98 -2.09 -2.49
N SER A 80 -21.91 -2.72 -1.76
CA SER A 80 -21.77 -2.94 -0.32
C SER A 80 -20.58 -3.84 -0.01
N GLU A 81 -20.46 -4.97 -0.72
CA GLU A 81 -19.37 -5.94 -0.55
C GLU A 81 -18.01 -5.34 -0.89
N LEU A 82 -17.92 -4.61 -2.01
CA LEU A 82 -16.69 -3.90 -2.38
C LEU A 82 -16.29 -2.86 -1.33
N LYS A 83 -17.23 -2.14 -0.73
CA LYS A 83 -16.94 -1.17 0.34
C LYS A 83 -16.39 -1.84 1.59
N GLU A 84 -16.89 -3.02 1.95
CA GLU A 84 -16.35 -3.78 3.08
C GLU A 84 -14.94 -4.28 2.81
N LEU A 85 -14.70 -4.82 1.60
CA LEU A 85 -13.37 -5.25 1.17
C LEU A 85 -12.38 -4.07 1.12
N SER A 86 -12.80 -2.91 0.61
CA SER A 86 -11.95 -1.71 0.59
C SER A 86 -11.57 -1.25 1.99
N LYS A 87 -12.46 -1.33 2.99
CA LYS A 87 -12.11 -1.01 4.38
C LYS A 87 -11.04 -1.94 4.94
N LEU A 88 -11.13 -3.24 4.65
CA LEU A 88 -10.13 -4.21 5.08
C LEU A 88 -8.77 -3.94 4.43
N ASN A 89 -8.75 -3.67 3.13
CA ASN A 89 -7.54 -3.33 2.39
C ASN A 89 -6.93 -2.01 2.87
N GLU A 90 -7.75 -1.01 3.21
CA GLU A 90 -7.29 0.26 3.77
C GLU A 90 -6.64 0.05 5.15
N ALA A 91 -7.17 -0.84 5.99
CA ALA A 91 -6.55 -1.20 7.25
C ALA A 91 -5.18 -1.87 7.05
N GLY A 92 -5.09 -2.85 6.15
CA GLY A 92 -3.83 -3.52 5.82
C GLY A 92 -2.78 -2.57 5.23
N LEU A 93 -3.21 -1.62 4.40
CA LEU A 93 -2.34 -0.56 3.88
C LEU A 93 -1.75 0.29 5.01
N ARG A 94 -2.58 0.75 5.94
CA ARG A 94 -2.14 1.56 7.10
C ARG A 94 -1.20 0.78 8.01
N GLU A 95 -1.46 -0.51 8.23
CA GLU A 95 -0.57 -1.39 9.00
C GLU A 95 0.80 -1.52 8.34
N ALA A 96 0.85 -1.73 7.03
CA ALA A 96 2.10 -1.79 6.27
C ALA A 96 2.87 -0.46 6.36
N GLU A 97 2.18 0.67 6.21
CA GLU A 97 2.79 2.01 6.33
C GLU A 97 3.37 2.26 7.74
N ALA A 98 2.62 1.90 8.78
CA ALA A 98 3.07 2.04 10.16
C ALA A 98 4.28 1.13 10.44
N ALA A 99 4.25 -0.11 9.97
CA ALA A 99 5.36 -1.05 10.10
C ALA A 99 6.63 -0.53 9.40
N ILE A 100 6.49 -0.01 8.18
CA ILE A 100 7.58 0.62 7.46
C ILE A 100 8.16 1.81 8.24
N GLN A 101 7.31 2.70 8.75
CA GLN A 101 7.78 3.85 9.52
C GLN A 101 8.54 3.43 10.78
N ASN A 102 8.04 2.44 11.51
CA ASN A 102 8.71 1.91 12.70
C ASN A 102 10.10 1.35 12.38
N LEU A 103 10.24 0.64 11.25
CA LEU A 103 11.53 0.12 10.80
C LEU A 103 12.47 1.22 10.28
N LEU A 104 11.95 2.27 9.64
CA LEU A 104 12.78 3.39 9.18
C LEU A 104 13.36 4.21 10.33
N VAL A 105 12.65 4.32 11.46
CA VAL A 105 13.09 5.09 12.63
C VAL A 105 14.29 4.44 13.33
N ILE A 106 14.42 3.11 13.27
CA ILE A 106 15.56 2.40 13.88
C ILE A 106 16.82 2.39 13.00
N ILE A 107 16.69 2.71 11.71
CA ILE A 107 17.83 2.71 10.78
C ILE A 107 18.64 4.00 10.93
N PRO A 108 19.96 3.94 11.20
CA PRO A 108 20.79 5.12 11.24
C PRO A 108 20.91 5.75 9.83
N ASN A 109 21.12 7.07 9.76
CA ASN A 109 21.40 7.72 8.48
C ASN A 109 22.65 7.12 7.81
N LEU A 110 22.68 7.08 6.47
CA LEU A 110 23.85 6.62 5.73
C LEU A 110 25.06 7.53 6.00
N PRO A 111 26.29 6.98 6.12
CA PRO A 111 27.51 7.77 6.09
C PRO A 111 27.62 8.55 4.76
N HIS A 112 28.15 9.77 4.85
CA HIS A 112 28.44 10.57 3.67
C HIS A 112 29.61 9.96 2.88
N ASP A 113 29.70 10.19 1.58
CA ASP A 113 30.77 9.59 0.74
C ASP A 113 32.18 10.11 1.07
N SER A 114 32.28 11.17 1.88
CA SER A 114 33.52 11.81 2.30
C SER A 114 34.04 11.36 3.67
N VAL A 115 33.44 10.34 4.29
CA VAL A 115 33.86 9.77 5.61
C VAL A 115 34.17 8.28 5.54
#